data_AF-A0A937DTW4-F1
#
_entry.id   AF-A0A937DTW4-F1
#
_cell.length_a   1.000
_cell.length_b   1.000
_cell.length_c   1.000
_cell.angle_alpha   90.00
_cell.angle_beta   90.00
_cell.angle_gamma   90.00
#
_symmetry.space_group_name_H-M   'P 1'
#
loop_
_entity.id
_entity.type
_entity.pdbx_description
1 polymer ?
#
loop_
_entity_poly.entity_id
_entity_poly.type
_entity_poly.pdbx_seq_one_letter_code
_entity_poly.pdbx_strand_id
1 'polypeptide(L)' 'AIAEPDAEGRALLARAAERLGLSARAWHRTLRVARTLADLDGSDAVRRLHIAEALSYRRPQQRAAMAA' A
#
# COMPACT_ATOMS: atom_id res chain seq x y z
N ALA A 1 -15.87 7.16 -0.42
CA ALA A 1 -14.96 6.78 0.68
C ALA A 1 -13.66 6.24 0.08
N ILE A 2 -12.49 6.59 0.62
CA ILE A 2 -11.19 6.11 0.12
C ILE A 2 -11.02 4.66 0.59
N ALA A 3 -11.57 3.73 -0.21
CA ALA A 3 -11.46 2.27 -0.14
C ALA A 3 -11.17 1.64 1.24
N GLU A 4 -12.18 0.98 1.81
CA GLU A 4 -11.98 0.17 3.01
C GLU A 4 -11.28 -1.15 2.67
N PRO A 5 -10.08 -1.44 3.24
CA PRO A 5 -9.44 -2.74 3.07
C PRO A 5 -10.15 -3.81 3.87
N ASP A 6 -9.97 -5.08 3.49
CA ASP A 6 -10.35 -6.22 4.32
C ASP A 6 -9.61 -6.22 5.68
N ALA A 7 -10.05 -7.09 6.59
CA ALA A 7 -9.48 -7.16 7.95
C ALA A 7 -7.95 -7.40 7.91
N GLU A 8 -7.50 -8.26 7.01
CA GLU A 8 -6.07 -8.57 6.83
C GLU A 8 -5.27 -7.36 6.30
N GLY A 9 -5.81 -6.63 5.33
CA GLY A 9 -5.22 -5.42 4.76
C GLY A 9 -5.15 -4.29 5.77
N ARG A 10 -6.18 -4.13 6.61
CA ARG A 10 -6.17 -3.19 7.73
C ARG A 10 -5.09 -3.54 8.75
N ALA A 11 -4.99 -4.81 9.13
CA ALA A 11 -3.95 -5.27 10.06
C ALA A 11 -2.54 -5.06 9.50
N LEU A 12 -2.33 -5.34 8.21
CA LEU A 12 -1.05 -5.09 7.54
C LEU A 12 -0.71 -3.59 7.50
N LEU A 13 -1.67 -2.73 7.15
CA LEU A 13 -1.45 -1.30 7.06
C LEU A 13 -1.14 -0.69 8.44
N ALA A 14 -1.82 -1.13 9.50
CA ALA A 14 -1.53 -0.74 10.88
C ALA A 14 -0.11 -1.12 11.30
N ARG A 15 0.29 -2.39 11.10
CA ARG A 15 1.67 -2.85 11.38
C ARG A 15 2.71 -2.08 10.57
N ALA A 16 2.41 -1.75 9.32
CA ALA A 16 3.30 -0.96 8.48
C ALA A 16 3.41 0.49 8.98
N ALA A 17 2.33 1.06 9.51
CA ALA A 17 2.35 2.40 10.10
C ALA A 17 3.28 2.47 11.31
N GLU A 18 3.18 1.49 12.21
CA GLU A 18 4.06 1.38 13.38
C GLU A 18 5.52 1.15 12.97
N ARG A 19 5.77 0.20 12.06
CA ARG A 19 7.15 -0.21 11.70
C ARG A 19 7.87 0.76 10.77
N LEU A 20 7.15 1.43 9.87
CA LEU A 20 7.73 2.30 8.84
C LEU A 20 7.51 3.79 9.12
N GLY A 21 6.90 4.13 10.26
CA GLY A 21 6.56 5.52 10.61
C GLY A 21 5.65 6.18 9.57
N LEU A 22 4.57 5.51 9.15
CA LEU A 22 3.65 6.09 8.17
C LEU A 22 2.94 7.30 8.77
N SER A 23 3.14 8.47 8.18
CA SER A 23 2.27 9.62 8.45
C SER A 23 0.84 9.36 7.94
N ALA A 24 -0.14 10.12 8.46
CA ALA A 24 -1.52 10.06 7.98
C ALA A 24 -1.63 10.26 6.45
N ARG A 25 -0.80 11.15 5.88
CA ARG A 25 -0.71 11.34 4.42
C ARG A 25 -0.19 10.10 3.70
N ALA A 26 0.82 9.44 4.26
CA ALA A 26 1.37 8.21 3.70
C ALA A 26 0.36 7.05 3.77
N TRP A 27 -0.40 6.95 4.85
CA TRP A 27 -1.51 6.01 4.99
C TRP A 27 -2.55 6.21 3.90
N HIS A 28 -3.07 7.43 3.74
CA HIS A 28 -4.08 7.76 2.73
C HIS A 28 -3.57 7.51 1.31
N ARG A 29 -2.30 7.84 1.02
CA ARG A 29 -1.70 7.56 -0.29
C ARG A 29 -1.61 6.05 -0.55
N THR A 30 -1.27 5.26 0.47
CA THR A 30 -1.22 3.79 0.36
C THR A 30 -2.58 3.23 0.01
N LEU A 31 -3.64 3.67 0.70
CA LEU A 31 -5.02 3.25 0.41
C LEU A 31 -5.46 3.60 -1.02
N ARG A 32 -5.10 4.79 -1.51
CA ARG A 32 -5.39 5.18 -2.90
C ARG A 32 -4.71 4.26 -3.91
N VAL A 33 -3.42 3.97 -3.73
CA VAL A 33 -2.68 3.08 -4.65
C VAL A 33 -3.26 1.66 -4.57
N ALA A 34 -3.53 1.16 -3.36
CA ALA A 34 -4.13 -0.15 -3.17
C ALA A 34 -5.53 -0.26 -3.80
N ARG A 35 -6.32 0.82 -3.83
CA ARG A 35 -7.59 0.83 -4.58
C ARG A 35 -7.36 0.68 -6.08
N THR A 36 -6.43 1.44 -6.65
CA THR A 36 -6.08 1.29 -8.07
C THR A 36 -5.60 -0.12 -8.40
N LEU A 37 -4.80 -0.74 -7.52
CA LEU A 37 -4.37 -2.13 -7.71
C LEU A 37 -5.54 -3.12 -7.65
N ALA A 38 -6.49 -2.91 -6.72
CA ALA A 38 -7.71 -3.72 -6.67
C ALA A 38 -8.56 -3.56 -7.94
N ASP A 39 -8.69 -2.34 -8.45
CA ASP A 39 -9.40 -2.07 -9.70
C ASP A 39 -8.73 -2.79 -10.89
N LEU A 40 -7.39 -2.80 -10.94
CA LEU A 40 -6.61 -3.51 -11.97
C LEU A 40 -6.70 -5.04 -11.85
N ASP A 41 -6.80 -5.56 -10.62
CA ASP A 41 -7.01 -6.99 -10.32
C ASP A 41 -8.47 -7.44 -10.54
N GLY A 42 -9.39 -6.50 -10.89
CA GLY A 42 -10.82 -6.77 -10.99
C GLY A 42 -11.47 -7.13 -9.65
N SER A 43 -10.85 -6.71 -8.54
CA SER A 43 -11.30 -7.01 -7.19
C SER A 43 -12.19 -5.90 -6.62
N ASP A 44 -13.40 -6.26 -6.20
CA ASP A 44 -14.33 -5.31 -5.57
C ASP A 44 -13.80 -4.75 -4.25
N ALA A 45 -12.98 -5.53 -3.54
CA ALA A 45 -12.43 -5.19 -2.23
C ALA A 45 -10.91 -4.95 -2.27
N VAL A 46 -10.43 -4.02 -1.44
CA VAL A 46 -9.00 -3.84 -1.24
C VAL A 46 -8.49 -4.94 -0.30
N ARG A 47 -7.89 -5.98 -0.87
CA ARG A 47 -7.31 -7.11 -0.13
C ARG A 47 -5.92 -6.80 0.42
N ARG A 48 -5.47 -7.63 1.37
CA ARG A 48 -4.09 -7.59 1.91
C ARG A 48 -3.00 -7.50 0.83
N LEU A 49 -3.17 -8.21 -0.30
CA LEU A 49 -2.18 -8.23 -1.38
C LEU A 49 -2.00 -6.84 -2.03
N HIS A 50 -3.09 -6.11 -2.29
CA HIS A 50 -3.05 -4.76 -2.86
C HIS A 50 -2.36 -3.78 -1.90
N ILE A 51 -2.59 -3.94 -0.59
CA ILE A 51 -1.92 -3.14 0.44
C ILE A 51 -0.41 -3.44 0.46
N ALA A 52 -0.02 -4.72 0.40
CA ALA A 52 1.38 -5.13 0.42
C ALA A 52 2.16 -4.58 -0.79
N GLU A 53 1.54 -4.61 -1.96
CA GLU A 53 2.12 -4.06 -3.19
C GLU A 53 2.17 -2.52 -3.14
N ALA A 54 1.09 -1.85 -2.72
CA ALA A 54 1.08 -0.40 -2.52
C ALA A 54 2.18 0.08 -1.55
N LEU A 55 2.41 -0.65 -0.46
CA LEU A 55 3.49 -0.37 0.49
C LEU A 55 4.88 -0.58 -0.14
N SER A 56 5.03 -1.56 -1.05
CA SER A 56 6.30 -1.83 -1.71
C SER A 56 6.73 -0.70 -2.63
N TYR A 57 5.79 -0.02 -3.30
CA TYR A 57 6.07 1.20 -4.09
C TYR A 57 6.51 2.40 -3.25
N ARG A 58 6.27 2.40 -1.93
CA ARG A 58 6.72 3.49 -1.06
C ARG A 58 8.19 3.40 -0.68
N ARG A 59 8.81 2.22 -0.80
CA ARG A 59 10.26 2.13 -0.64
C ARG A 59 10.85 3.03 -1.71
N PRO A 60 11.77 3.96 -1.36
CA PRO A 60 12.51 4.68 -2.37
C PRO A 60 13.01 3.62 -3.33
N GLN A 61 12.59 3.68 -4.60
CA GLN A 61 13.27 2.93 -5.64
C GLN A 61 14.74 3.31 -5.41
N GLN A 62 15.61 2.37 -5.06
CA GLN A 62 17.03 2.58 -5.26
C GLN A 62 17.11 2.84 -6.77
N ARG A 63 17.09 4.12 -7.15
CA ARG A 63 17.22 4.54 -8.54
C ARG A 63 18.59 4.01 -8.93
N ALA A 64 18.56 2.90 -9.65
CA ALA A 64 19.70 2.24 -10.26
C ALA A 64 20.90 2.02 -9.30
N ALA A 65 20.99 0.81 -8.73
CA ALA A 65 22.29 0.13 -8.69
C ALA A 65 22.70 -0.32 -10.12
N MET A 66 22.59 0.62 -11.07
CA MET A 66 23.00 0.53 -12.48
C MET A 66 23.71 1.86 -12.78
N ALA A 67 24.85 2.02 -12.12
CA ALA A 67 25.92 2.93 -12.50
C ALA A 67 27.21 2.35 -11.90
N ALA A 68 27.62 1.20 -12.43
CA ALA A 68 28.97 0.64 -12.31
C ALA A 68 29.26 -0.17 -13.56
#